data_AF-A0A2Z4ISE7-F1
#
_entry.id   AF-A0A2Z4ISE7-F1
#
_cell.length_a   1.000
_cell.length_b   1.000
_cell.length_c   1.000
_cell.angle_alpha   90.00
_cell.angle_beta   90.00
_cell.angle_gamma   90.00
#
_symmetry.space_group_name_H-M   'P 1'
#
loop_
_entity.id
_entity.type
_entity.pdbx_description
1 polymer ?
#
loop_
_entity_poly.entity_id
_entity_poly.type
_entity_poly.pdbx_seq_one_letter_code
_entity_poly.pdbx_strand_id
1 'polypeptide(L)'
;MVDDGHGKSLVAVNVQRWKPDDGSMTKLFEKAETLPDGTRLNIHKKPVNQGHTTTIEWTADTFREDGIRIVVSALNTSAYPFAPTRPDPALDTAQLKAIALDPAWQRVTRK
;
A
#
# COMPACT_ATOMS: atom_id res chain seq x y z
N MET A 1 -2.82 9.88 9.61
CA MET A 1 -3.05 9.09 10.84
C MET A 1 -4.54 9.03 11.09
N VAL A 2 -5.05 7.85 11.45
CA VAL A 2 -6.47 7.57 11.67
C VAL A 2 -6.64 7.14 13.14
N ASP A 3 -7.72 7.61 13.76
CA ASP A 3 -8.19 7.17 15.07
C ASP A 3 -9.71 6.92 14.97
N ASP A 4 -10.08 5.65 14.99
CA ASP A 4 -11.46 5.16 14.88
C ASP A 4 -12.04 4.78 16.26
N GLY A 5 -11.40 5.22 17.36
CA GLY A 5 -11.77 4.88 18.73
C GLY A 5 -11.20 3.54 19.22
N HIS A 6 -10.48 2.79 18.38
CA HIS A 6 -9.89 1.48 18.72
C HIS A 6 -8.35 1.50 18.79
N GLY A 7 -7.77 2.70 18.86
CA GLY A 7 -6.32 2.91 18.84
C GLY A 7 -5.82 3.43 17.49
N LYS A 8 -4.64 4.05 17.53
CA LYS A 8 -4.09 4.79 16.39
C LYS A 8 -3.59 3.85 15.31
N SER A 9 -3.85 4.23 14.06
CA SER A 9 -3.33 3.56 12.87
C SER A 9 -2.75 4.59 11.91
N LEU A 10 -1.52 4.36 11.45
CA LEU A 10 -1.00 5.08 10.30
C LEU A 10 -1.61 4.48 9.03
N VAL A 11 -2.23 5.33 8.21
CA VAL A 11 -2.54 5.04 6.81
C VAL A 11 -1.67 5.95 5.96
N ALA A 12 -0.95 5.39 5.00
CA ALA A 12 -0.04 6.11 4.12
C ALA A 12 -0.32 5.77 2.67
N VAL A 13 -0.16 6.75 1.79
CA VAL A 13 -0.21 6.58 0.34
C VAL A 13 1.08 7.12 -0.26
N ASN A 14 1.72 6.34 -1.10
CA ASN A 14 2.88 6.73 -1.90
C ASN A 14 2.54 6.61 -3.38
N VAL A 15 2.64 7.73 -4.11
CA VAL A 15 2.36 7.83 -5.54
C VAL A 15 3.67 8.07 -6.26
N GLN A 16 4.02 7.17 -7.18
CA GLN A 16 5.29 7.21 -7.92
C GLN A 16 5.03 7.13 -9.42
N ARG A 17 5.85 7.84 -10.19
CA ARG A 17 5.89 7.68 -11.65
C ARG A 17 7.20 7.02 -12.05
N TRP A 18 7.08 5.94 -12.78
CA TRP A 18 8.16 5.17 -13.38
C TRP A 18 8.06 5.20 -14.90
N LYS A 19 9.09 4.70 -15.58
CA LYS A 19 8.93 4.32 -17.00
C LYS A 19 7.99 3.10 -17.06
N PRO A 20 7.03 3.05 -18.00
CA PRO A 20 6.14 1.89 -18.19
C PRO A 20 6.84 0.53 -18.18
N ASP A 21 8.00 0.46 -18.84
CA ASP A 21 8.82 -0.72 -19.06
C ASP A 21 10.04 -0.79 -18.13
N ASP A 22 10.01 -0.08 -17.00
CA ASP A 22 11.10 -0.11 -16.03
C ASP A 22 11.40 -1.55 -15.59
N GLY A 23 12.66 -1.98 -15.76
CA GLY A 23 13.07 -3.35 -15.48
C GLY A 23 12.94 -3.73 -14.00
N SER A 24 13.13 -2.78 -13.07
CA SER A 24 12.96 -3.03 -11.64
C SER A 24 11.48 -3.18 -11.28
N MET A 25 10.58 -2.38 -11.87
CA MET A 25 9.14 -2.55 -11.68
C MET A 25 8.63 -3.84 -12.32
N THR A 26 9.13 -4.18 -13.51
CA THR A 26 8.80 -5.44 -14.17
C THR A 26 9.17 -6.64 -13.30
N LYS A 27 10.37 -6.62 -12.70
CA LYS A 27 10.81 -7.67 -11.79
C LYS A 27 10.00 -7.69 -10.49
N LEU A 28 9.70 -6.53 -9.91
CA LEU A 28 8.94 -6.42 -8.66
C LEU A 28 7.51 -6.99 -8.78
N PHE A 29 6.88 -6.82 -9.95
CA PHE A 29 5.52 -7.27 -10.22
C PHE A 29 5.43 -8.56 -11.04
N GLU A 30 6.52 -9.33 -11.16
CA GLU A 30 6.56 -10.54 -11.99
C GLU A 30 5.56 -11.63 -11.58
N LYS A 31 5.17 -11.65 -10.31
CA LYS A 31 4.21 -12.61 -9.72
C LYS A 31 2.89 -11.97 -9.29
N ALA A 32 2.67 -10.71 -9.66
CA ALA A 32 1.49 -9.96 -9.25
C ALA A 32 0.23 -10.46 -9.96
N GLU A 33 -0.92 -10.31 -9.31
CA GLU A 33 -2.23 -10.45 -9.97
C GLU A 33 -2.31 -9.39 -11.08
N THR A 34 -2.66 -9.78 -12.30
CA THR A 34 -2.93 -8.84 -13.38
C THR A 34 -4.44 -8.66 -13.52
N LEU A 35 -4.91 -7.45 -13.31
CA LEU A 35 -6.32 -7.08 -13.42
C LEU A 35 -6.74 -6.92 -14.89
N PRO A 36 -8.05 -6.92 -15.20
CA PRO A 36 -8.54 -6.81 -16.58
C PRO A 36 -8.10 -5.54 -17.33
N ASP A 37 -7.74 -4.48 -16.61
CA ASP A 37 -7.24 -3.22 -17.17
C ASP A 37 -5.71 -3.18 -17.34
N GLY A 38 -5.02 -4.31 -17.13
CA GLY A 38 -3.56 -4.42 -17.19
C GLY A 38 -2.84 -3.99 -15.90
N THR A 39 -3.56 -3.47 -14.90
CA THR A 39 -2.94 -3.10 -13.61
C THR A 39 -2.42 -4.35 -12.90
N ARG A 40 -1.15 -4.32 -12.49
CA ARG A 40 -0.54 -5.37 -11.66
C ARG A 40 -0.71 -5.03 -10.19
N LEU A 41 -1.16 -5.99 -9.39
CA LEU A 41 -1.49 -5.83 -7.98
C LEU A 41 -0.76 -6.87 -7.11
N ASN A 42 -0.07 -6.38 -6.08
CA ASN A 42 0.42 -7.17 -4.98
C ASN A 42 -0.29 -6.79 -3.68
N ILE A 43 -0.66 -7.79 -2.88
CA ILE A 43 -1.14 -7.61 -1.51
C ILE A 43 -0.13 -8.24 -0.55
N HIS A 44 0.28 -7.50 0.48
CA HIS A 44 1.20 -7.97 1.50
C HIS A 44 0.61 -7.77 2.89
N LYS A 45 0.76 -8.78 3.76
CA LYS A 45 0.53 -8.69 5.20
C LYS A 45 1.78 -9.22 5.88
N LYS A 46 2.53 -8.37 6.59
CA LYS A 46 3.77 -8.80 7.22
C LYS A 46 4.00 -8.14 8.58
N PRO A 47 4.62 -8.86 9.53
CA PRO A 47 5.24 -8.24 10.69
C PRO A 47 6.48 -7.44 10.25
N VAL A 48 6.70 -6.31 10.89
CA VAL A 48 7.85 -5.43 10.72
C VAL A 48 8.55 -5.25 12.06
N ASN A 49 9.70 -5.89 12.19
CA ASN A 49 10.53 -5.84 13.40
C ASN A 49 11.37 -4.55 13.41
N GLN A 50 11.25 -3.78 14.48
CA GLN A 50 11.94 -2.51 14.69
C GLN A 50 12.82 -2.60 15.94
N GLY A 51 13.57 -3.70 16.06
CA GLY A 51 14.40 -4.03 17.21
C GLY A 51 13.59 -4.51 18.41
N HIS A 52 12.99 -3.59 19.15
CA HIS A 52 12.27 -3.89 20.40
C HIS A 52 10.75 -4.01 20.24
N THR A 53 10.23 -3.68 19.07
CA THR A 53 8.80 -3.74 18.75
C THR A 53 8.56 -4.48 17.44
N THR A 54 7.42 -5.16 17.35
CA THR A 54 6.92 -5.77 16.11
C THR A 54 5.59 -5.12 15.78
N THR A 55 5.52 -4.45 14.64
CA THR A 55 4.30 -3.83 14.10
C THR A 55 3.77 -4.70 12.97
N ILE A 56 2.46 -4.69 12.75
CA ILE A 56 1.87 -5.30 11.55
C ILE A 56 1.69 -4.21 10.50
N GLU A 57 2.20 -4.46 9.29
CA GLU A 57 1.97 -3.63 8.12
C GLU A 57 1.23 -4.42 7.05
N TRP A 58 0.11 -3.87 6.59
CA TRP A 58 -0.62 -4.34 5.42
C TRP A 58 -0.41 -3.37 4.26
N THR A 59 -0.32 -3.89 3.04
CA THR A 59 -0.03 -3.09 1.84
C THR A 59 -0.82 -3.58 0.64
N ALA A 60 -1.39 -2.65 -0.12
CA ALA A 60 -1.78 -2.84 -1.51
C ALA A 60 -0.82 -2.03 -2.40
N ASP A 61 -0.15 -2.71 -3.33
CA ASP A 61 0.84 -2.12 -4.23
C ASP A 61 0.40 -2.38 -5.67
N THR A 62 0.14 -1.31 -6.40
CA THR A 62 -0.37 -1.36 -7.77
C THR A 62 0.61 -0.73 -8.73
N PHE A 63 0.77 -1.31 -9.91
CA PHE A 63 1.54 -0.72 -11.01
C PHE A 63 0.77 -0.83 -12.33
N ARG A 64 0.45 0.33 -12.88
CA ARG A 64 -0.31 0.49 -14.12
C ARG A 64 0.62 0.48 -15.34
N GLU A 65 0.08 0.14 -16.50
CA GLU A 65 0.82 0.12 -17.77
C GLU A 65 1.35 1.50 -18.18
N ASP A 66 0.77 2.58 -17.68
CA ASP A 66 1.22 3.95 -17.92
C ASP A 66 2.41 4.39 -17.04
N GLY A 67 2.93 3.47 -16.21
CA GLY A 67 4.06 3.71 -15.32
C GLY A 67 3.68 4.34 -13.97
N ILE A 68 2.39 4.46 -13.64
CA ILE A 68 1.97 4.93 -12.32
C ILE A 68 1.95 3.77 -11.31
N ARG A 69 2.68 3.95 -10.21
CA ARG A 69 2.65 3.05 -9.05
C ARG A 69 1.97 3.72 -7.87
N ILE A 70 1.00 3.03 -7.26
CA ILE A 70 0.33 3.48 -6.03
C ILE A 70 0.53 2.42 -4.95
N VAL A 71 1.15 2.82 -3.85
CA VAL A 71 1.35 1.99 -2.66
C VAL A 71 0.49 2.55 -1.55
N VAL A 72 -0.47 1.77 -1.05
CA VAL A 72 -1.29 2.13 0.11
C VAL A 72 -0.94 1.16 1.23
N SER A 73 -0.52 1.69 2.37
CA SER A 73 -0.21 0.86 3.54
C SER A 73 -0.93 1.32 4.79
N ALA A 74 -1.12 0.37 5.72
CA ALA A 74 -1.65 0.64 7.03
C ALA A 74 -0.88 -0.10 8.12
N LEU A 75 -0.62 0.59 9.23
CA LEU A 75 0.06 0.07 10.42
C LEU A 75 -0.92 -0.08 11.59
N ASN A 76 -0.70 -1.05 12.47
CA ASN A 76 -1.39 -1.16 13.76
C ASN A 76 -0.81 -0.26 14.87
N THR A 77 -0.02 0.75 14.48
CA THR A 77 0.55 1.79 15.34
C THR A 77 0.42 3.16 14.69
N SER A 78 0.67 4.23 15.45
CA SER A 78 0.59 5.61 14.97
C SER A 78 1.72 6.00 14.00
N ALA A 79 2.90 5.42 14.18
CA ALA A 79 4.08 5.52 13.32
C ALA A 79 5.17 4.55 13.84
N TYR A 80 6.18 4.28 13.02
CA TYR A 80 7.43 3.69 13.50
C TYR A 80 8.22 4.70 14.37
N PRO A 81 8.95 4.28 15.42
CA PRO A 81 9.12 2.91 15.91
C PRO A 81 8.14 2.49 17.04
N PHE A 82 7.00 3.17 17.18
CA PHE A 82 6.14 3.03 18.35
C PHE A 82 5.48 1.65 18.44
N ALA A 83 5.30 1.16 19.67
CA ALA A 83 4.60 -0.09 19.92
C ALA A 83 3.17 -0.08 19.35
N PRO A 84 2.64 -1.23 18.89
CA PRO A 84 1.25 -1.35 18.44
C PRO A 84 0.26 -0.86 19.50
N THR A 85 -0.80 -0.20 19.05
CA THR A 85 -1.90 0.26 19.95
C THR A 85 -3.21 -0.49 19.71
N ARG A 86 -3.22 -1.40 18.73
CA ARG A 86 -4.35 -2.21 18.27
C ARG A 86 -3.83 -3.52 17.66
N PRO A 87 -4.63 -4.58 17.57
CA PRO A 87 -4.18 -5.86 17.01
C PRO A 87 -3.86 -5.74 15.52
N ASP A 88 -4.78 -5.16 14.74
CA ASP A 88 -4.69 -5.01 13.28
C ASP A 88 -4.77 -3.55 12.85
N PRO A 89 -4.25 -3.17 11.66
CA PRO A 89 -4.42 -1.83 11.11
C PRO A 89 -5.91 -1.41 11.00
N ALA A 90 -6.17 -0.10 10.95
CA ALA A 90 -7.54 0.42 10.85
C ALA A 90 -8.24 0.08 9.54
N LEU A 91 -7.48 -0.17 8.48
CA LEU A 91 -8.01 -0.57 7.17
C LEU A 91 -7.62 -2.00 6.85
N ASP A 92 -8.59 -2.77 6.35
CA ASP A 92 -8.33 -4.10 5.82
C ASP A 92 -7.74 -4.08 4.40
N THR A 93 -7.26 -5.23 3.93
CA THR A 93 -6.64 -5.31 2.60
C THR A 93 -7.61 -5.05 1.45
N ALA A 94 -8.92 -5.25 1.64
CA ALA A 94 -9.91 -4.92 0.62
C ALA A 94 -10.08 -3.41 0.50
N GLN A 95 -10.10 -2.68 1.63
CA GLN A 95 -10.11 -1.22 1.67
C GLN A 95 -8.82 -0.63 1.11
N LEU A 96 -7.65 -1.19 1.45
CA LEU A 96 -6.37 -0.77 0.85
C LEU A 96 -6.37 -0.95 -0.68
N LYS A 97 -6.85 -2.12 -1.16
CA LYS A 97 -7.00 -2.40 -2.60
C LYS A 97 -7.95 -1.39 -3.27
N ALA A 98 -9.09 -1.10 -2.65
CA ALA A 98 -10.06 -0.13 -3.17
C ALA A 98 -9.42 1.27 -3.32
N ILE A 99 -8.68 1.73 -2.32
CA ILE A 99 -7.97 3.01 -2.39
C ILE A 99 -6.91 2.98 -3.50
N ALA A 100 -6.08 1.92 -3.59
CA ALA A 100 -5.00 1.85 -4.57
C ALA A 100 -5.51 1.85 -6.04
N LEU A 101 -6.69 1.25 -6.26
CA LEU A 101 -7.33 1.14 -7.57
C LEU A 101 -8.27 2.30 -7.91
N ASP A 102 -8.45 3.27 -7.01
CA ASP A 102 -9.40 4.36 -7.22
C ASP A 102 -9.08 5.14 -8.52
N PRO A 103 -10.06 5.36 -9.42
CA PRO A 103 -9.85 6.08 -10.67
C PRO A 103 -9.47 7.57 -10.47
N ALA A 104 -9.63 8.13 -9.27
CA ALA A 104 -9.12 9.44 -8.91
C ALA A 104 -7.61 9.57 -9.13
N TRP A 105 -6.83 8.48 -8.98
CA TRP A 105 -5.39 8.53 -9.25
C TRP A 105 -5.09 8.95 -10.68
N GLN A 106 -5.83 8.45 -11.66
CA GLN A 106 -5.64 8.82 -13.07
C GLN A 106 -5.89 10.32 -13.31
N ARG A 107 -6.81 10.93 -12.56
CA ARG A 107 -7.10 12.37 -12.68
C ARG A 107 -5.95 13.22 -12.15
N VAL A 108 -5.36 12.84 -11.03
CA VAL A 108 -4.28 13.60 -10.38
C VAL A 108 -2.89 13.29 -10.93
N THR A 109 -2.74 12.17 -11.63
CA THR A 109 -1.50 11.82 -12.35
C THR A 109 -1.56 12.11 -13.84
N ARG A 110 -2.62 12.74 -14.34
CA ARG A 110 -2.67 13.21 -15.73
C ARG A 110 -1.69 14.37 -15.90
N LYS A 111 -0.84 14.31 -16.93
CA LYS A 111 -0.04 15.46 -17.36
C LYS A 111 -0.82 16.33 -18.33
#